data_AF-A0A7C1GC13-F1
#
_entry.id   AF-A0A7C1GC13-F1
#
_cell.length_a   1.000
_cell.length_b   1.000
_cell.length_c   1.000
_cell.angle_alpha   90.00
_cell.angle_beta   90.00
_cell.angle_gamma   90.00
#
_symmetry.space_group_name_H-M   'P 1'
#
loop_
_entity.id
_entity.type
_entity.pdbx_description
1 polymer ?
#
loop_
_entity_poly.entity_id
_entity_poly.type
_entity_poly.pdbx_seq_one_letter_code
_entity_poly.pdbx_strand_id
1 'polypeptide(L)'
;MGQIWVDVRIGGEDASKIIDTRALVDTGATLRVIPRQIASQLGLIPKGRSRVETGAGIIELERSRAYVEIMGKSEVVPVIISDTDDKILIGVTTLEVLELEVDPVTGKLKERALLLYYPMVRVRTPPLSFWSPLRPNSPDSLLATLSPQSVSMYALILLR
;
A
#
# COMPACT_ATOMS: atom_id res chain seq x y z
N MET A 1 11.40 -5.96 -10.69
CA MET A 1 10.65 -4.97 -11.49
C MET A 1 11.39 -3.66 -11.45
N GLY A 2 11.36 -2.87 -12.51
CA GLY A 2 12.01 -1.56 -12.55
C GLY A 2 11.33 -0.54 -11.61
N GLN A 3 12.00 0.59 -11.38
CA GLN A 3 11.41 1.71 -10.63
C GLN A 3 10.27 2.34 -11.43
N ILE A 4 9.13 2.57 -10.79
CA ILE A 4 7.95 3.20 -11.40
C ILE A 4 7.96 4.67 -11.03
N TRP A 5 8.07 5.54 -12.04
CA TRP A 5 8.06 6.98 -11.86
C TRP A 5 6.81 7.58 -12.49
N VAL A 6 6.17 8.51 -11.78
CA VAL A 6 4.95 9.19 -12.25
C VAL A 6 5.08 10.69 -12.12
N ASP A 7 4.48 11.40 -13.07
CA ASP A 7 4.27 12.83 -12.97
C ASP A 7 3.21 13.10 -11.90
N VAL A 8 3.50 14.06 -11.03
CA VAL A 8 2.67 14.39 -9.88
C VAL A 8 2.69 15.89 -9.64
N ARG A 9 1.54 16.41 -9.24
CA ARG A 9 1.43 17.78 -8.74
C ARG A 9 1.40 17.71 -7.22
N ILE A 10 2.24 18.50 -6.56
CA ILE A 10 2.34 18.51 -5.09
C ILE A 10 2.20 19.95 -4.63
N GLY A 11 1.39 20.17 -3.61
CA GLY A 11 1.21 21.50 -3.07
C GLY A 11 1.16 21.57 -1.55
N GLY A 12 1.08 22.81 -1.08
CA GLY A 12 0.69 23.13 0.29
C GLY A 12 -0.65 22.48 0.67
N GLU A 13 -0.94 22.38 1.97
CA GLU A 13 -2.21 21.82 2.47
C GLU A 13 -3.44 22.55 1.90
N ASP A 14 -3.31 23.85 1.63
CA ASP A 14 -4.33 24.72 1.04
C ASP A 14 -4.25 24.85 -0.50
N ALA A 15 -3.33 24.11 -1.13
CA ALA A 15 -3.04 24.17 -2.56
C ALA A 15 -2.64 25.57 -3.08
N SER A 16 -2.23 26.51 -2.21
CA SER A 16 -1.81 27.87 -2.59
C SER A 16 -0.52 27.90 -3.41
N LYS A 17 0.36 26.92 -3.15
CA LYS A 17 1.60 26.67 -3.89
C LYS A 17 1.57 25.24 -4.39
N ILE A 18 1.78 25.05 -5.69
CA ILE A 18 1.84 23.73 -6.32
C ILE A 18 3.09 23.69 -7.20
N ILE A 19 3.76 22.53 -7.23
CA ILE A 19 4.82 22.21 -8.18
C ILE A 19 4.45 20.97 -8.98
N ASP A 20 4.85 20.94 -10.25
CA ASP A 20 4.82 19.74 -11.08
C ASP A 20 6.20 19.06 -11.02
N THR A 21 6.25 17.78 -10.72
CA THR A 21 7.49 17.03 -10.53
C THR A 21 7.30 15.54 -10.78
N ARG A 22 8.37 14.75 -10.70
CA ARG A 22 8.31 13.29 -10.72
C ARG A 22 8.48 12.70 -9.33
N ALA A 23 7.70 11.67 -9.03
CA ALA A 23 7.84 10.89 -7.81
C ALA A 23 8.00 9.40 -8.12
N LEU A 24 8.75 8.73 -7.26
CA LEU A 24 8.94 7.28 -7.29
C LEU A 24 7.76 6.62 -6.57
N VAL A 25 7.08 5.70 -7.23
CA VAL A 25 6.07 4.86 -6.59
C VAL A 25 6.78 3.73 -5.83
N ASP A 26 6.54 3.68 -4.52
CA ASP A 26 7.14 2.69 -3.63
C ASP A 26 6.04 2.01 -2.79
N THR A 27 5.62 0.83 -3.23
CA THR A 27 4.62 0.03 -2.51
C THR A 27 5.15 -0.60 -1.21
N GLY A 28 6.46 -0.47 -0.93
CA GLY A 28 7.06 -0.81 0.36
C GLY A 28 6.97 0.31 1.40
N ALA A 29 6.61 1.53 0.99
CA ALA A 29 6.44 2.66 1.89
C ALA A 29 4.96 2.84 2.27
N THR A 30 4.69 3.00 3.57
CA THR A 30 3.33 3.31 4.06
C THR A 30 2.89 4.70 3.60
N LEU A 31 3.61 5.74 4.04
CA LEU A 31 3.33 7.14 3.74
C LEU A 31 4.22 7.67 2.63
N ARG A 32 3.77 8.76 2.00
CA ARG A 32 4.59 9.56 1.10
C ARG A 32 5.73 10.24 1.85
N VAL A 33 6.91 10.28 1.23
CA VAL A 33 8.09 11.02 1.70
C VAL A 33 8.29 12.26 0.82
N ILE A 34 8.44 13.43 1.45
CA ILE A 34 8.77 14.70 0.81
C ILE A 34 10.11 15.20 1.36
N PRO A 35 11.10 15.52 0.50
CA PRO A 35 12.34 16.17 0.92
C PRO A 35 12.09 17.51 1.63
N ARG A 36 12.85 17.78 2.68
CA ARG A 36 12.81 19.02 3.48
C ARG A 36 12.77 20.29 2.63
N GLN A 37 13.59 20.35 1.59
CA GLN A 37 13.69 21.50 0.69
C GLN A 37 12.38 21.76 -0.05
N ILE A 38 11.72 20.69 -0.54
CA ILE A 38 10.42 20.77 -1.22
C ILE A 38 9.33 21.15 -0.21
N ALA A 39 9.35 20.55 0.98
CA ALA A 39 8.41 20.89 2.04
C ALA A 39 8.49 22.38 2.41
N SER A 40 9.71 22.94 2.55
CA SER A 40 9.92 24.37 2.79
C SER A 40 9.44 25.23 1.63
N GLN A 41 9.72 24.86 0.37
CA GLN A 41 9.26 25.59 -0.81
C GLN A 41 7.72 25.68 -0.86
N LEU A 42 7.04 24.57 -0.57
CA LEU A 42 5.59 24.46 -0.54
C LEU A 42 4.95 25.06 0.72
N GLY A 43 5.74 25.42 1.73
CA GLY A 43 5.25 25.95 3.00
C GLY A 43 4.56 24.91 3.87
N LEU A 44 4.96 23.64 3.78
CA LEU A 44 4.40 22.57 4.61
C LEU A 44 4.77 22.78 6.08
N ILE A 45 3.77 22.85 6.94
CA ILE A 45 3.95 23.04 8.38
C ILE A 45 3.91 21.66 9.05
N PRO A 46 4.96 21.25 9.80
CA PRO A 46 4.90 20.04 10.60
C PRO A 46 3.72 20.08 11.59
N LYS A 47 2.90 19.03 11.59
CA LYS A 47 1.72 18.87 12.47
C LYS A 47 1.96 17.87 13.60
N GLY A 48 3.11 17.20 13.59
CA GLY A 48 3.50 16.22 14.59
C GLY A 48 4.71 15.43 14.16
N ARG A 49 5.00 14.36 14.89
CA ARG A 49 6.11 13.45 14.61
C ARG A 49 5.61 12.00 14.59
N SER A 50 6.34 11.12 13.93
CA SER A 50 5.99 9.70 13.85
C SER A 50 7.25 8.85 13.88
N ARG A 51 7.18 7.70 14.55
CA ARG A 51 8.20 6.66 14.44
C ARG A 51 8.06 6.01 13.08
N VAL A 52 9.10 6.08 12.26
CA VAL A 52 9.14 5.57 10.90
C VAL A 52 10.18 4.46 10.83
N GLU A 53 9.75 3.29 10.38
CA GLU A 53 10.65 2.18 10.08
C GLU A 53 11.31 2.39 8.72
N THR A 54 12.63 2.25 8.68
CA THR A 54 13.45 2.40 7.47
C THR A 54 14.35 1.18 7.32
N GLY A 55 15.02 1.07 6.17
CA GLY A 55 16.03 0.02 5.96
C GLY A 55 17.20 0.07 6.95
N ALA A 56 17.42 1.19 7.65
CA ALA A 56 18.49 1.37 8.63
C ALA A 56 18.00 1.28 10.09
N GLY A 57 16.71 1.04 10.32
CA GLY A 57 16.08 1.00 11.64
C GLY A 57 14.97 2.03 11.82
N ILE A 58 14.52 2.21 13.06
CA ILE A 58 13.42 3.11 13.41
C ILE A 58 13.96 4.50 13.75
N ILE A 59 13.47 5.51 13.06
CA ILE A 59 13.79 6.93 13.29
C ILE A 59 12.51 7.74 13.55
N GLU A 60 12.65 8.95 14.09
CA GLU A 60 11.52 9.84 14.32
C GLU A 60 11.53 11.00 13.32
N LEU A 61 10.53 11.05 12.45
CA LEU A 61 10.40 12.05 11.40
C LEU A 61 9.18 12.94 11.60
N GLU A 62 9.25 14.14 11.04
CA GLU A 62 8.13 15.08 11.05
C GLU A 62 7.03 14.63 10.10
N ARG A 63 5.78 14.80 10.55
CA ARG A 63 4.58 14.53 9.78
C ARG A 63 3.86 15.83 9.45
N SER A 64 3.39 15.95 8.22
CA SER A 64 2.57 17.07 7.75
C SER A 64 1.43 16.57 6.85
N ARG A 65 0.79 17.48 6.11
CA ARG A 65 -0.23 17.19 5.10
C ARG A 65 0.09 18.00 3.85
N ALA A 66 -0.09 17.39 2.69
CA ALA A 66 0.17 18.03 1.41
C ALA A 66 -0.94 17.72 0.41
N TYR A 67 -1.25 18.69 -0.44
CA TYR A 67 -2.05 18.45 -1.63
C TYR A 67 -1.25 17.58 -2.60
N VAL A 68 -1.90 16.57 -3.17
CA VAL A 68 -1.31 15.67 -4.17
C VAL A 68 -2.31 15.44 -5.28
N GLU A 69 -1.86 15.53 -6.54
CA GLU A 69 -2.63 15.13 -7.72
C GLU A 69 -1.84 14.16 -8.60
N ILE A 70 -2.44 13.02 -8.92
CA ILE A 70 -1.90 11.99 -9.83
C ILE A 70 -3.04 11.52 -10.74
N MET A 71 -2.79 11.48 -12.06
CA MET A 71 -3.79 11.04 -13.05
C MET A 71 -5.15 11.77 -12.93
N GLY A 72 -5.13 13.07 -12.61
CA GLY A 72 -6.33 13.90 -12.46
C GLY A 72 -7.14 13.66 -11.18
N LYS A 73 -6.70 12.76 -10.30
CA LYS A 73 -7.29 12.55 -8.96
C LYS A 73 -6.45 13.29 -7.94
N SER A 74 -7.08 14.06 -7.05
CA SER A 74 -6.36 14.87 -6.06
C SER A 74 -6.96 14.80 -4.66
N GLU A 75 -6.10 14.80 -3.65
CA GLU A 75 -6.48 14.86 -2.24
C GLU A 75 -5.40 15.50 -1.35
N VAL A 76 -5.78 15.87 -0.13
CA VAL A 76 -4.84 16.29 0.93
C VAL A 76 -4.48 15.10 1.81
N VAL A 77 -3.28 14.55 1.58
CA VAL A 77 -2.82 13.31 2.21
C VAL A 77 -1.78 13.56 3.31
N PRO A 78 -1.67 12.69 4.32
CA PRO A 78 -0.57 12.74 5.27
C PRO A 78 0.78 12.46 4.58
N VAL A 79 1.81 13.19 4.97
CA VAL A 79 3.17 13.05 4.44
C VAL A 79 4.21 13.04 5.55
N ILE A 80 5.33 12.36 5.30
CA ILE A 80 6.54 12.45 6.10
C ILE A 80 7.50 13.42 5.43
N ILE A 81 8.10 14.30 6.21
CA ILE A 81 9.16 15.19 5.72
C ILE A 81 10.51 14.57 6.11
N SER A 82 11.32 14.28 5.10
CA SER A 82 12.65 13.67 5.28
C SER A 82 13.75 14.69 5.08
N ASP A 83 14.77 14.64 5.94
CA ASP A 83 15.97 15.47 5.85
C ASP A 83 17.09 14.77 5.05
N THR A 84 16.97 13.46 4.82
CA THR A 84 18.00 12.62 4.20
C THR A 84 17.66 12.18 2.78
N ASP A 85 16.36 12.05 2.46
CA ASP A 85 15.92 11.62 1.14
C ASP A 85 15.82 12.80 0.17
N ASP A 86 16.38 12.63 -1.03
CA ASP A 86 16.35 13.62 -2.12
C ASP A 86 15.16 13.42 -3.08
N LYS A 87 14.48 12.28 -2.98
CA LYS A 87 13.37 11.88 -3.85
C LYS A 87 12.04 11.99 -3.14
N ILE A 88 11.02 12.25 -3.94
CA ILE A 88 9.65 12.17 -3.49
C ILE A 88 9.15 10.74 -3.69
N LEU A 89 8.63 10.12 -2.64
CA LEU A 89 8.08 8.76 -2.67
C LEU A 89 6.56 8.78 -2.60
N ILE A 90 5.88 8.02 -3.46
CA ILE A 90 4.45 7.74 -3.33
C ILE A 90 4.29 6.42 -2.59
N GLY A 91 3.87 6.50 -1.33
CA GLY A 91 3.53 5.33 -0.52
C GLY A 91 2.12 4.82 -0.81
N VAL A 92 1.81 3.64 -0.26
CA VAL A 92 0.53 2.96 -0.51
C VAL A 92 -0.67 3.81 -0.09
N THR A 93 -0.62 4.51 1.05
CA THR A 93 -1.79 5.27 1.52
C THR A 93 -2.19 6.38 0.54
N THR A 94 -1.23 6.99 -0.15
CA THR A 94 -1.52 8.00 -1.17
C THR A 94 -2.19 7.37 -2.39
N LEU A 95 -1.71 6.20 -2.83
CA LEU A 95 -2.37 5.47 -3.92
C LEU A 95 -3.80 5.10 -3.54
N GLU A 96 -4.03 4.57 -2.35
CA GLU A 96 -5.36 4.15 -1.91
C GLU A 96 -6.34 5.32 -1.78
N VAL A 97 -5.91 6.44 -1.17
CA VAL A 97 -6.74 7.65 -1.07
C VAL A 97 -7.10 8.20 -2.44
N LEU A 98 -6.18 8.11 -3.40
CA LEU A 98 -6.43 8.54 -4.77
C LEU A 98 -7.08 7.45 -5.63
N GLU A 99 -7.55 6.33 -5.08
CA GLU A 99 -8.18 5.25 -5.85
C GLU A 99 -7.27 4.68 -6.96
N LEU A 100 -5.97 4.58 -6.68
CA LEU A 100 -4.95 4.07 -7.59
C LEU A 100 -4.29 2.80 -7.04
N GLU A 101 -3.80 1.95 -7.94
CA GLU A 101 -2.91 0.84 -7.62
C GLU A 101 -1.85 0.66 -8.71
N VAL A 102 -0.76 -0.03 -8.36
CA VAL A 102 0.24 -0.48 -9.32
C VAL A 102 -0.27 -1.75 -9.98
N ASP A 103 -0.32 -1.76 -11.31
CA ASP A 103 -0.47 -2.99 -12.09
C ASP A 103 0.85 -3.77 -12.06
N PRO A 104 0.90 -4.97 -11.44
CA PRO A 104 2.13 -5.75 -11.32
C PRO A 104 2.62 -6.33 -12.65
N VAL A 105 1.75 -6.41 -13.67
CA VAL A 105 2.10 -6.94 -15.00
C VAL A 105 2.73 -5.83 -15.84
N THR A 106 2.13 -4.64 -15.86
CA THR A 106 2.57 -3.54 -16.72
C THR A 106 3.53 -2.57 -16.04
N GLY A 107 3.59 -2.56 -14.70
CA GLY A 107 4.38 -1.60 -13.93
C GLY A 107 3.85 -0.16 -14.05
N LYS A 108 2.56 0.01 -14.31
CA LYS A 108 1.89 1.33 -14.45
C LYS A 108 0.85 1.51 -13.36
N LEU A 109 0.50 2.76 -13.07
CA LEU A 109 -0.68 3.03 -12.24
C LEU A 109 -1.96 2.80 -13.04
N LYS A 110 -2.97 2.29 -12.35
CA LYS A 110 -4.35 2.17 -12.84
C LYS A 110 -5.32 2.50 -11.72
N GLU A 111 -6.55 2.81 -12.09
CA GLU A 111 -7.62 3.03 -11.12
C GLU A 111 -8.04 1.73 -10.44
N ARG A 112 -8.41 1.84 -9.16
CA ARG A 112 -9.00 0.76 -8.36
C ARG A 112 -10.27 1.25 -7.66
N ALA A 113 -11.13 0.31 -7.33
CA ALA A 113 -12.24 0.59 -6.41
C ALA A 113 -11.76 0.62 -4.95
N LEU A 114 -12.37 1.49 -4.16
CA LEU A 114 -12.24 1.44 -2.70
C LEU A 114 -12.99 0.23 -2.16
N LEU A 115 -12.37 -0.47 -1.22
CA LEU A 115 -13.00 -1.58 -0.53
C LEU A 115 -13.74 -1.05 0.69
N LEU A 116 -15.07 -1.13 0.68
CA LEU A 116 -15.88 -0.77 1.85
C LEU A 116 -15.76 -1.83 2.95
N TYR A 117 -15.97 -3.10 2.59
CA TYR A 117 -15.93 -4.24 3.50
C TYR A 117 -15.82 -5.53 2.70
N TYR A 118 -15.02 -6.49 3.18
CA TYR A 118 -15.04 -7.85 2.66
C TYR A 118 -15.86 -8.74 3.61
N PRO A 119 -17.01 -9.29 3.18
CA PRO A 119 -17.73 -10.24 4.01
C PRO A 119 -16.85 -11.47 4.22
N MET A 120 -16.59 -11.80 5.49
CA MET A 120 -16.04 -13.11 5.85
C MET A 120 -17.03 -14.17 5.35
N VAL A 121 -16.71 -14.78 4.21
CA VAL A 121 -17.39 -16.00 3.79
C VAL A 121 -16.99 -17.05 4.80
N ARG A 122 -17.93 -17.42 5.67
CA ARG A 122 -17.76 -18.54 6.59
C ARG A 122 -17.57 -19.78 5.71
N VAL A 123 -16.33 -20.23 5.54
CA VAL A 123 -16.06 -21.53 4.92
C VAL A 123 -16.76 -22.53 5.83
N ARG A 124 -17.86 -23.13 5.35
CA ARG A 124 -18.44 -24.29 6.02
C ARG A 124 -17.34 -25.34 6.00
N THR A 125 -16.74 -25.62 7.15
CA THR A 125 -15.97 -26.85 7.30
C THR A 125 -16.92 -27.99 6.91
N PRO A 126 -16.58 -28.81 5.90
CA PRO A 126 -17.39 -29.96 5.60
C PRO A 126 -17.48 -30.84 6.85
N PRO A 127 -18.63 -31.50 7.10
CA PRO A 127 -18.78 -32.37 8.26
C PRO A 127 -17.70 -33.46 8.25
N LEU A 128 -17.28 -33.92 9.42
CA LEU A 128 -16.23 -34.95 9.59
C LEU A 128 -16.49 -36.23 8.77
N SER A 129 -17.74 -36.52 8.40
CA SER A 129 -18.12 -37.63 7.51
C SER A 129 -17.57 -37.52 6.09
N PHE A 130 -17.17 -36.32 5.65
CA PHE A 130 -16.52 -36.08 4.37
C PHE A 130 -15.08 -36.63 4.33
N TRP A 131 -14.46 -36.80 5.52
CA TRP A 131 -13.14 -37.39 5.70
C TRP A 131 -13.26 -38.87 6.11
N SER A 132 -14.06 -39.65 5.40
CA SER A 132 -13.94 -41.11 5.47
C SER A 132 -12.68 -41.52 4.70
N PRO A 133 -11.87 -42.48 5.18
CA PRO A 133 -10.72 -42.96 4.41
C PRO A 133 -11.23 -43.53 3.08
N LEU A 134 -10.85 -42.87 1.98
CA LEU A 134 -11.13 -43.34 0.63
C LEU A 134 -10.57 -44.75 0.49
N ARG A 135 -11.37 -45.67 -0.07
CA ARG A 135 -10.85 -46.99 -0.45
C ARG A 135 -9.70 -46.78 -1.44
N PRO A 136 -8.56 -47.48 -1.29
CA PRO A 136 -7.48 -47.36 -2.25
C PRO A 136 -8.00 -47.73 -3.65
N ASN A 137 -7.79 -46.84 -4.62
CA ASN A 137 -8.11 -46.95 -6.06
C ASN A 137 -9.46 -46.40 -6.58
N SER A 138 -10.06 -45.37 -5.97
CA SER A 138 -11.08 -44.56 -6.67
C SER A 138 -10.45 -43.42 -7.49
N PRO A 139 -11.05 -43.03 -8.63
CA PRO A 139 -10.54 -41.94 -9.49
C PRO A 139 -10.51 -40.56 -8.80
N ASP A 140 -11.20 -40.40 -7.66
CA ASP A 140 -11.20 -39.17 -6.85
C ASP A 140 -9.91 -38.94 -6.04
N SER A 141 -8.97 -39.89 -6.07
CA SER A 141 -7.70 -39.84 -5.33
C SER A 141 -6.75 -38.72 -5.77
N LEU A 142 -6.95 -38.12 -6.95
CA LEU A 142 -6.14 -37.01 -7.46
C LEU A 142 -6.55 -35.62 -6.94
N LEU A 143 -7.72 -35.50 -6.29
CA LEU A 143 -8.17 -34.24 -5.68
C LEU A 143 -7.81 -34.11 -4.19
N ALA A 144 -7.25 -35.16 -3.59
CA ALA A 144 -6.98 -35.27 -2.15
C ALA A 144 -5.52 -35.00 -1.76
N THR A 145 -4.70 -34.41 -2.63
CA THR A 145 -3.27 -34.12 -2.34
C THR A 145 -2.99 -32.72 -1.80
N LEU A 146 -4.03 -31.98 -1.37
CA LEU A 146 -3.82 -30.77 -0.58
C LEU A 146 -3.93 -31.13 0.90
N SER A 147 -2.77 -31.28 1.53
CA SER A 147 -2.67 -31.51 2.97
C SER A 147 -3.36 -30.39 3.77
N PRO A 148 -3.88 -30.66 4.98
CA PRO A 148 -4.43 -29.63 5.87
C PRO A 148 -3.46 -28.48 6.18
N GLN A 149 -2.15 -28.68 5.99
CA GLN A 149 -1.13 -27.65 6.19
C GLN A 149 -1.15 -26.57 5.10
N SER A 150 -1.65 -26.87 3.89
CA SER A 150 -1.70 -25.92 2.78
C SER A 150 -2.77 -24.83 2.95
N VAL A 151 -3.81 -25.09 3.74
CA VAL A 151 -4.92 -24.13 3.98
C VAL A 151 -4.65 -23.27 5.22
N SER A 152 -3.71 -23.67 6.08
CA SER A 152 -3.42 -22.99 7.35
C SER A 152 -2.54 -21.74 7.22
N MET A 153 -1.85 -21.52 6.10
CA MET A 153 -0.86 -20.42 6.01
C MET A 153 -1.51 -19.04 5.81
N TYR A 154 -2.68 -18.95 5.17
CA TYR A 154 -3.38 -17.67 4.99
C TYR A 154 -4.23 -17.25 6.20
N ALA A 155 -4.59 -18.18 7.08
CA ALA A 155 -5.40 -17.88 8.27
C ALA A 155 -4.59 -17.25 9.42
N LEU A 156 -3.25 -17.37 9.40
CA LEU A 156 -2.40 -16.91 10.51
C LEU A 156 -1.89 -15.46 10.38
N ILE A 157 -2.15 -14.78 9.25
CA ILE A 157 -1.65 -13.41 8.99
C ILE A 157 -2.60 -12.32 9.51
N LEU A 158 -3.82 -12.64 9.96
CA LEU A 158 -4.83 -11.66 10.38
C LEU A 158 -5.11 -11.62 11.89
N LEU A 159 -4.22 -12.16 12.72
CA LEU A 159 -4.31 -12.03 14.19
C LEU A 159 -2.94 -11.66 14.78
N ARG A 160 -2.63 -10.35 14.80
CA ARG A 160 -1.78 -9.71 15.79
C ARG A 160 -2.41 -8.40 16.21
#